data_AF-A0A935BE04-F1
#
_entry.id   AF-A0A935BE04-F1
#
_cell.length_a   1.000
_cell.length_b   1.000
_cell.length_c   1.000
_cell.angle_alpha   90.00
_cell.angle_beta   90.00
_cell.angle_gamma   90.00
#
_symmetry.space_group_name_H-M   'P 1'
#
loop_
_entity.id
_entity.type
_entity.pdbx_description
1 polymer ?
#
loop_
_entity_poly.entity_id
_entity_poly.type
_entity_poly.pdbx_seq_one_letter_code
_entity_poly.pdbx_strand_id
1 'polypeptide(L)'
;MNKNIFKLQRTTWLAQTRLLATLMLLGMTPSLITACDLINRTTWKEEVLLHDGNKLIVERSVVRKGRREIGQSPPIGHQRLTFVLSGDGEEITWKDPFSEELGSANFLPMMLEIHKGAVYLVANPAGCLSYNKWGRPNPPYVVLKYHRNKWVRIPLAELPGELVRPNLIISSPDEEARRVGDGIVTAKQIQKINTGYKQPENKTILRTPVVVNCEPMVHYKCGWVGTRPDGTFDREFMDRM
;
A
#
# COMPACT_ATOMS: atom_id res chain seq x y z
N MET A 1 14.71 -22.96 69.98
CA MET A 1 13.55 -22.37 69.29
C MET A 1 14.05 -21.50 68.14
N ASN A 2 13.93 -21.98 66.90
CA ASN A 2 14.66 -21.43 65.74
C ASN A 2 13.71 -20.61 64.84
N LYS A 3 13.93 -19.29 64.78
CA LYS A 3 13.08 -18.26 64.13
C LYS A 3 13.17 -18.23 62.60
N ASN A 4 13.57 -19.32 61.95
CA ASN A 4 13.90 -19.34 60.52
C ASN A 4 12.81 -19.90 59.59
N ILE A 5 11.70 -20.43 60.11
CA ILE A 5 10.65 -21.04 59.28
C ILE A 5 9.65 -19.99 58.75
N PHE A 6 9.44 -18.87 59.46
CA PHE A 6 8.47 -17.84 59.05
C PHE A 6 8.94 -16.92 57.92
N LYS A 7 10.22 -16.97 57.52
CA LYS A 7 10.77 -16.11 56.45
C LYS A 7 10.59 -16.71 55.05
N LEU A 8 10.43 -18.03 54.93
CA LEU A 8 10.33 -18.71 53.63
C LEU A 8 8.92 -18.67 53.00
N GLN A 9 7.86 -18.40 53.78
CA GLN A 9 6.49 -18.35 53.25
C GLN A 9 6.03 -16.96 52.74
N ARG A 10 6.78 -15.89 53.03
CA ARG A 10 6.42 -14.53 52.57
C ARG A 10 7.05 -14.12 51.24
N THR A 11 8.07 -14.84 50.76
CA THR A 11 8.78 -14.51 49.51
C THR A 11 8.17 -15.14 48.26
N THR A 12 7.25 -16.09 48.39
CA THR A 12 6.61 -16.76 47.24
C THR A 12 5.33 -16.08 46.75
N TRP A 13 4.68 -15.24 47.57
CA TRP A 13 3.47 -14.50 47.16
C TRP A 13 3.73 -13.20 46.38
N LEU A 14 4.95 -12.64 46.46
CA LEU A 14 5.33 -11.44 45.70
C LEU A 14 6.02 -11.77 44.35
N ALA A 15 6.36 -13.03 44.11
CA ALA A 15 6.97 -13.48 42.85
C ALA A 15 5.93 -13.95 41.80
N GLN A 16 4.76 -14.42 42.24
CA GLN A 16 3.68 -14.84 41.31
C GLN A 16 2.75 -13.71 40.85
N THR A 17 2.74 -12.56 41.54
CA THR A 17 1.92 -11.40 41.14
C THR A 17 2.64 -10.46 40.17
N ARG A 18 3.96 -10.61 39.97
CA ARG A 18 4.71 -9.83 38.96
C ARG A 18 4.76 -10.50 37.58
N LEU A 19 4.53 -11.81 37.47
CA LEU A 19 4.61 -12.51 36.18
C LEU A 19 3.34 -12.36 35.31
N LEU A 20 2.19 -12.01 35.92
CA LEU A 20 0.92 -11.79 35.21
C LEU A 20 0.70 -10.35 34.75
N ALA A 21 1.40 -9.38 35.35
CA ALA A 21 1.30 -7.96 34.96
C ALA A 21 2.23 -7.57 33.79
N THR A 22 3.26 -8.38 33.48
CA THR A 22 4.19 -8.09 32.38
C THR A 22 3.79 -8.74 31.05
N LEU A 23 2.84 -9.69 31.05
CA LEU A 23 2.38 -10.37 29.83
C LEU A 23 1.25 -9.64 29.07
N MET A 24 0.65 -8.57 29.62
CA MET A 24 -0.37 -7.77 28.93
C MET A 24 0.20 -6.55 28.17
N LEU A 25 1.50 -6.29 28.25
CA LEU A 25 2.12 -5.09 27.66
C LEU A 25 2.87 -5.34 26.34
N LEU A 26 2.85 -6.57 25.83
CA LEU A 26 3.52 -6.96 24.59
C LEU A 26 2.51 -7.70 23.69
N GLY A 27 1.75 -6.98 22.89
CA GLY A 27 0.91 -7.65 21.88
C GLY A 27 -0.19 -6.84 21.22
N MET A 28 -0.50 -5.63 21.69
CA MET A 28 -1.40 -4.75 20.97
C MET A 28 -0.59 -3.56 20.48
N THR A 29 0.03 -3.68 19.31
CA THR A 29 0.12 -2.50 18.45
C THR A 29 -1.32 -2.21 18.03
N PRO A 30 -2.00 -1.18 18.55
CA PRO A 30 -3.26 -0.78 17.94
C PRO A 30 -2.88 -0.36 16.52
N SER A 31 -3.21 -1.23 15.55
CA SER A 31 -3.43 -0.74 14.20
C SER A 31 -4.55 0.27 14.37
N LEU A 32 -4.22 1.56 14.40
CA LEU A 32 -5.15 2.69 14.53
C LEU A 32 -6.10 2.68 13.33
N ILE A 33 -7.04 1.75 13.34
CA ILE A 33 -8.23 1.75 12.51
C ILE A 33 -9.27 2.37 13.41
N THR A 34 -9.56 3.64 13.18
CA THR A 34 -10.63 4.30 13.92
C THR A 34 -11.97 3.69 13.52
N ALA A 35 -13.00 3.76 14.37
CA ALA A 35 -14.34 3.28 14.02
C ALA A 35 -14.89 3.93 12.73
N CYS A 36 -14.48 5.17 12.41
CA CYS A 36 -14.80 5.83 11.14
C CYS A 36 -14.15 5.17 9.91
N ASP A 37 -12.96 4.57 10.07
CA ASP A 37 -12.26 3.86 8.98
C ASP A 37 -12.87 2.48 8.69
N LEU A 38 -13.73 1.96 9.59
CA LEU A 38 -14.50 0.74 9.34
C LEU A 38 -15.76 1.02 8.50
N ILE A 39 -16.41 2.17 8.69
CA ILE A 39 -17.63 2.56 7.97
C ILE A 39 -17.32 2.92 6.50
N ASN A 40 -16.17 3.54 6.23
CA ASN A 40 -15.76 3.94 4.87
C ASN A 40 -14.92 2.88 4.14
N ARG A 41 -14.90 1.64 4.65
CA ARG A 41 -14.12 0.56 4.07
C ARG A 41 -14.90 -0.17 2.99
N THR A 42 -14.30 -0.35 1.83
CA THR A 42 -14.80 -1.27 0.80
C THR A 42 -13.79 -2.38 0.62
N THR A 43 -14.26 -3.63 0.61
CA THR A 43 -13.44 -4.83 0.45
C THR A 43 -14.05 -5.71 -0.64
N TRP A 44 -13.23 -6.25 -1.52
CA TRP A 44 -13.62 -7.19 -2.58
C TRP A 44 -12.48 -8.14 -2.89
N LYS A 45 -12.75 -9.13 -3.73
CA LYS A 45 -11.74 -10.09 -4.22
C LYS A 45 -11.49 -9.89 -5.71
N GLU A 46 -10.23 -9.92 -6.10
CA GLU A 46 -9.77 -9.88 -7.49
C GLU A 46 -9.15 -11.24 -7.84
N GLU A 47 -9.58 -11.84 -8.96
CA GLU A 47 -8.91 -13.00 -9.55
C GLU A 47 -7.76 -12.49 -10.43
N VAL A 48 -6.55 -12.52 -9.88
CA VAL A 48 -5.33 -12.09 -10.56
C VAL A 48 -4.82 -13.22 -11.45
N LEU A 49 -4.77 -12.98 -12.76
CA LEU A 49 -4.13 -13.88 -13.72
C LEU A 49 -2.64 -13.57 -13.80
N LEU A 50 -1.82 -14.56 -13.42
CA LEU A 50 -0.37 -14.50 -13.46
C LEU A 50 0.17 -14.80 -14.86
N HIS A 51 1.42 -14.43 -15.12
CA HIS A 51 2.08 -14.58 -16.41
C HIS A 51 2.20 -16.04 -16.89
N ASP A 52 2.21 -17.00 -15.97
CA ASP A 52 2.28 -18.44 -16.24
C ASP A 52 0.90 -19.09 -16.48
N GLY A 53 -0.18 -18.29 -16.42
CA GLY A 53 -1.56 -18.74 -16.59
C GLY A 53 -2.25 -19.19 -15.30
N ASN A 54 -1.51 -19.26 -14.18
CA ASN A 54 -2.10 -19.53 -12.87
C ASN A 54 -2.93 -18.33 -12.39
N LYS A 55 -3.84 -18.62 -11.46
CA LYS A 55 -4.74 -17.62 -10.89
C LYS A 55 -4.52 -17.51 -9.38
N LEU A 56 -4.56 -16.28 -8.89
CA LEU A 56 -4.43 -15.95 -7.48
C LEU A 56 -5.66 -15.14 -7.04
N ILE A 57 -6.28 -15.51 -5.93
CA ILE A 57 -7.33 -14.68 -5.34
C ILE A 57 -6.70 -13.68 -4.40
N VAL A 58 -6.87 -12.39 -4.70
CA VAL A 58 -6.38 -11.28 -3.90
C VAL A 58 -7.57 -10.57 -3.28
N GLU A 59 -7.61 -10.49 -1.96
CA GLU A 59 -8.50 -9.58 -1.27
C GLU A 59 -7.90 -8.17 -1.29
N ARG A 60 -8.66 -7.21 -1.78
CA ARG A 60 -8.30 -5.79 -1.77
C ARG A 60 -9.27 -5.04 -0.89
N SER A 61 -8.75 -4.16 -0.04
CA SER A 61 -9.57 -3.26 0.76
C SER A 61 -9.06 -1.83 0.65
N VAL A 62 -9.96 -0.88 0.50
CA VAL A 62 -9.66 0.56 0.55
C VAL A 62 -10.52 1.26 1.58
N VAL A 63 -9.98 2.32 2.16
CA VAL A 63 -10.71 3.28 2.99
C VAL A 63 -10.54 4.64 2.35
N ARG A 64 -11.64 5.30 1.97
CA ARG A 64 -11.61 6.64 1.41
C ARG A 64 -11.63 7.70 2.52
N LYS A 65 -10.68 8.62 2.48
CA LYS A 65 -10.47 9.70 3.45
C LYS A 65 -9.66 10.81 2.80
N GLY A 66 -9.86 12.04 3.24
CA GLY A 66 -9.09 13.20 2.80
C GLY A 66 -10.01 14.34 2.38
N ARG A 67 -9.41 15.45 1.99
CA ARG A 67 -10.15 16.58 1.42
C ARG A 67 -10.72 16.16 0.07
N ARG A 68 -11.93 16.64 -0.23
CA ARG A 68 -12.62 16.42 -1.50
C ARG A 68 -13.36 17.67 -1.93
N GLU A 69 -13.57 17.79 -3.23
CA GLU A 69 -14.53 18.74 -3.79
C GLU A 69 -15.96 18.24 -3.59
N ILE A 70 -16.92 19.17 -3.61
CA ILE A 70 -18.35 18.84 -3.53
C ILE A 70 -18.73 18.01 -4.76
N GLY A 71 -19.40 16.87 -4.54
CA GLY A 71 -19.80 15.95 -5.60
C GLY A 71 -18.75 14.90 -5.98
N GLN A 72 -17.53 14.98 -5.46
CA GLN A 72 -16.48 13.98 -5.67
C GLN A 72 -16.38 13.00 -4.50
N SER A 73 -15.91 11.79 -4.77
CA SER A 73 -15.52 10.87 -3.70
C SER A 73 -14.18 11.31 -3.09
N PRO A 74 -13.97 11.14 -1.78
CA PRO A 74 -12.65 11.36 -1.19
C PRO A 74 -11.60 10.47 -1.86
N PRO A 75 -10.33 10.89 -1.85
CA PRO A 75 -9.26 10.04 -2.38
C PRO A 75 -9.16 8.73 -1.58
N ILE A 76 -8.48 7.75 -2.15
CA ILE A 76 -8.08 6.56 -1.40
C ILE A 76 -7.15 7.04 -0.29
N GLY A 77 -7.52 6.78 0.95
CA GLY A 77 -6.72 7.15 2.11
C GLY A 77 -5.81 6.00 2.54
N HIS A 78 -6.41 4.83 2.77
CA HIS A 78 -5.67 3.60 3.06
C HIS A 78 -6.02 2.54 2.03
N GLN A 79 -5.07 1.66 1.74
CA GLN A 79 -5.34 0.46 0.97
C GLN A 79 -4.48 -0.71 1.42
N ARG A 80 -5.00 -1.91 1.15
CA ARG A 80 -4.38 -3.18 1.49
C ARG A 80 -4.64 -4.19 0.39
N LEU A 81 -3.64 -5.02 0.10
CA LEU A 81 -3.78 -6.26 -0.67
C LEU A 81 -3.40 -7.42 0.24
N THR A 82 -4.19 -8.48 0.21
CA THR A 82 -3.96 -9.69 1.00
C THR A 82 -4.25 -10.93 0.18
N PHE A 83 -3.33 -11.90 0.22
CA PHE A 83 -3.42 -13.12 -0.58
C PHE A 83 -2.56 -14.22 0.04
N VAL A 84 -2.79 -15.46 -0.40
CA VAL A 84 -2.02 -16.64 0.01
C VAL A 84 -1.45 -17.30 -1.24
N LEU A 85 -0.14 -17.64 -1.26
CA LEU A 85 0.53 -18.18 -2.44
C LEU A 85 0.06 -19.59 -2.83
N SER A 86 -0.38 -20.38 -1.85
CA SER A 86 -0.89 -21.75 -2.01
C SER A 86 -1.85 -22.04 -0.86
N GLY A 87 -2.84 -22.93 -1.03
CA GLY A 87 -3.96 -23.13 -0.07
C GLY A 87 -3.62 -23.04 1.42
N ASP A 88 -2.54 -23.69 1.86
CA ASP A 88 -2.10 -23.74 3.27
C ASP A 88 -0.94 -22.78 3.62
N GLY A 89 -0.65 -21.81 2.74
CA GLY A 89 0.48 -20.90 2.86
C GLY A 89 0.28 -19.77 3.88
N GLU A 90 1.37 -19.06 4.17
CA GLU A 90 1.32 -17.83 4.96
C GLU A 90 0.57 -16.73 4.18
N GLU A 91 -0.28 -15.99 4.88
CA GLU A 91 -0.96 -14.82 4.32
C GLU A 91 0.04 -13.68 4.11
N ILE A 92 0.16 -13.23 2.86
CA ILE A 92 0.98 -12.08 2.50
C ILE A 92 0.10 -10.86 2.44
N THR A 93 0.51 -9.81 3.15
CA THR A 93 -0.19 -8.53 3.16
C THR A 93 0.72 -7.38 2.71
N TRP A 94 0.24 -6.59 1.75
CA TRP A 94 0.78 -5.28 1.41
C TRP A 94 -0.15 -4.20 1.94
N LYS A 95 0.42 -3.11 2.48
CA LYS A 95 -0.31 -1.96 3.02
C LYS A 95 0.25 -0.67 2.45
N ASP A 96 -0.64 0.26 2.14
CA ASP A 96 -0.32 1.64 1.85
C ASP A 96 -1.21 2.52 2.74
N PRO A 97 -0.65 3.01 3.87
CA PRO A 97 -1.38 3.82 4.83
C PRO A 97 -1.55 5.27 4.32
N PHE A 98 -2.49 5.99 4.95
CA PHE A 98 -2.69 7.41 4.72
C PHE A 98 -1.40 8.21 4.94
N SER A 99 -1.04 9.03 3.97
CA SER A 99 0.07 9.97 4.06
C SER A 99 -0.48 11.37 4.31
N GLU A 100 -0.30 11.90 5.52
CA GLU A 100 -0.70 13.26 5.88
C GLU A 100 -0.11 14.30 4.90
N GLU A 101 1.15 14.14 4.51
CA GLU A 101 1.86 14.95 3.51
C GLU A 101 1.17 14.96 2.12
N LEU A 102 0.49 13.87 1.76
CA LEU A 102 -0.19 13.74 0.46
C LEU A 102 -1.69 14.01 0.55
N GLY A 103 -2.27 13.90 1.76
CA GLY A 103 -3.71 13.86 1.98
C GLY A 103 -4.39 12.63 1.37
N SER A 104 -3.63 11.59 1.03
CA SER A 104 -4.09 10.37 0.34
C SER A 104 -3.15 9.18 0.59
N ALA A 105 -3.49 8.05 -0.01
CA ALA A 105 -2.61 6.90 -0.21
C ALA A 105 -1.44 7.27 -1.14
N ASN A 106 -0.34 6.52 -1.06
CA ASN A 106 0.86 6.79 -1.86
C ASN A 106 0.77 6.17 -3.25
N PHE A 107 0.08 5.04 -3.41
CA PHE A 107 0.25 4.19 -4.58
C PHE A 107 -1.07 3.83 -5.26
N LEU A 108 -1.00 3.34 -6.49
CA LEU A 108 -2.10 2.70 -7.21
C LEU A 108 -1.57 1.36 -7.74
N PRO A 109 -1.76 0.26 -6.98
CA PRO A 109 -1.41 -1.08 -7.42
C PRO A 109 -2.02 -1.42 -8.77
N MET A 110 -1.20 -1.99 -9.66
CA MET A 110 -1.61 -2.35 -11.01
C MET A 110 -1.20 -3.77 -11.42
N MET A 111 -0.16 -4.33 -10.83
CA MET A 111 0.31 -5.69 -11.11
C MET A 111 0.80 -6.38 -9.86
N LEU A 112 0.31 -7.58 -9.58
CA LEU A 112 0.85 -8.51 -8.61
C LEU A 112 1.26 -9.79 -9.34
N GLU A 113 2.52 -10.19 -9.20
CA GLU A 113 3.08 -11.32 -9.93
C GLU A 113 3.94 -12.22 -9.06
N ILE A 114 4.05 -13.47 -9.48
CA ILE A 114 4.92 -14.47 -8.86
C ILE A 114 5.83 -15.00 -9.94
N HIS A 115 7.14 -14.81 -9.80
CA HIS A 115 8.11 -15.33 -10.75
C HIS A 115 9.22 -16.07 -10.01
N LYS A 116 9.40 -17.36 -10.33
CA LYS A 116 10.36 -18.28 -9.69
C LYS A 116 10.29 -18.23 -8.17
N GLY A 117 9.06 -18.24 -7.63
CA GLY A 117 8.78 -18.21 -6.18
C GLY A 117 8.94 -16.83 -5.52
N ALA A 118 9.37 -15.80 -6.24
CA ALA A 118 9.44 -14.43 -5.73
C ALA A 118 8.17 -13.64 -6.09
N VAL A 119 7.65 -12.87 -5.13
CA VAL A 119 6.45 -12.05 -5.30
C VAL A 119 6.83 -10.61 -5.60
N TYR A 120 6.20 -10.04 -6.62
CA TYR A 120 6.41 -8.67 -7.08
C TYR A 120 5.10 -7.91 -7.11
N LEU A 121 5.13 -6.67 -6.66
CA LEU A 121 4.03 -5.72 -6.78
C LEU A 121 4.53 -4.48 -7.53
N VAL A 122 3.82 -4.09 -8.57
CA VAL A 122 4.04 -2.84 -9.29
C VAL A 122 2.86 -1.93 -9.04
N ALA A 123 3.17 -0.67 -8.74
CA ALA A 123 2.19 0.36 -8.52
C ALA A 123 2.63 1.69 -9.15
N ASN A 124 1.68 2.47 -9.61
CA ASN A 124 1.92 3.88 -9.95
C ASN A 124 1.92 4.72 -8.67
N PRO A 125 2.71 5.81 -8.59
CA PRO A 125 2.45 6.85 -7.61
C PRO A 125 1.05 7.44 -7.81
N ALA A 126 0.31 7.62 -6.71
CA ALA A 126 -1.03 8.20 -6.71
C ALA A 126 -0.96 9.73 -6.94
N GLY A 127 -0.91 10.13 -8.21
CA GLY A 127 -0.88 11.54 -8.62
C GLY A 127 0.49 12.21 -8.48
N CYS A 128 0.57 13.50 -8.84
CA CYS A 128 1.85 14.22 -8.94
C CYS A 128 2.55 14.44 -7.60
N LEU A 129 1.80 14.59 -6.49
CA LEU A 129 2.41 14.75 -5.17
C LEU A 129 3.15 13.47 -4.76
N SER A 130 2.49 12.31 -4.91
CA SER A 130 3.14 11.03 -4.64
C SER A 130 4.31 10.78 -5.60
N TYR A 131 4.14 11.13 -6.88
CA TYR A 131 5.22 11.03 -7.86
C TYR A 131 6.47 11.80 -7.43
N ASN A 132 6.32 13.04 -6.96
CA ASN A 132 7.41 13.83 -6.41
C ASN A 132 8.00 13.21 -5.14
N LYS A 133 7.16 12.81 -4.17
CA LYS A 133 7.59 12.15 -2.92
C LYS A 133 8.45 10.92 -3.14
N TRP A 134 8.09 10.10 -4.13
CA TRP A 134 8.75 8.81 -4.38
C TRP A 134 9.92 8.89 -5.37
N GLY A 135 10.41 10.10 -5.64
CA GLY A 135 11.63 10.34 -6.42
C GLY A 135 11.40 10.34 -7.93
N ARG A 136 10.19 10.66 -8.39
CA ARG A 136 9.84 10.85 -9.80
C ARG A 136 10.30 9.68 -10.70
N PRO A 137 9.96 8.41 -10.38
CA PRO A 137 10.42 7.27 -11.16
C PRO A 137 10.01 7.38 -12.64
N ASN A 138 10.83 6.92 -13.58
CA ASN A 138 10.47 6.96 -15.00
C ASN A 138 10.85 5.65 -15.73
N PRO A 139 9.90 4.86 -16.25
CA PRO A 139 8.43 5.00 -16.17
C PRO A 139 7.87 5.18 -14.74
N PRO A 140 6.65 5.70 -14.57
CA PRO A 140 6.10 6.09 -13.26
C PRO A 140 5.66 4.87 -12.43
N TYR A 141 6.59 3.98 -12.14
CA TYR A 141 6.39 2.76 -11.37
C TYR A 141 7.23 2.77 -10.10
N VAL A 142 6.63 2.29 -9.03
CA VAL A 142 7.35 1.80 -7.85
C VAL A 142 7.21 0.28 -7.84
N VAL A 143 8.35 -0.40 -7.96
CA VAL A 143 8.41 -1.86 -7.93
C VAL A 143 8.79 -2.30 -6.53
N LEU A 144 8.00 -3.20 -5.97
CA LEU A 144 8.19 -3.79 -4.66
C LEU A 144 8.37 -5.29 -4.81
N LYS A 145 9.34 -5.86 -4.10
CA LYS A 145 9.56 -7.30 -3.97
C LYS A 145 9.27 -7.74 -2.54
N TYR A 146 8.52 -8.82 -2.37
CA TYR A 146 8.33 -9.42 -1.06
C TYR A 146 9.54 -10.29 -0.71
N HIS A 147 10.17 -10.01 0.42
CA HIS A 147 11.36 -10.73 0.87
C HIS A 147 11.45 -10.71 2.40
N ARG A 148 11.63 -11.87 3.04
CA ARG A 148 11.75 -12.00 4.51
C ARG A 148 10.63 -11.26 5.25
N ASN A 149 9.39 -11.54 4.86
CA ASN A 149 8.16 -11.01 5.44
C ASN A 149 8.02 -9.48 5.39
N LYS A 150 8.66 -8.82 4.42
CA LYS A 150 8.54 -7.39 4.17
C LYS A 150 8.54 -7.07 2.68
N TRP A 151 7.91 -5.96 2.34
CA TRP A 151 7.99 -5.37 1.00
C TRP A 151 9.20 -4.44 0.92
N VAL A 152 10.03 -4.63 -0.10
CA VAL A 152 11.23 -3.83 -0.34
C VAL A 152 11.15 -3.23 -1.74
N ARG A 153 11.41 -1.93 -1.86
CA ARG A 153 11.51 -1.27 -3.16
C ARG A 153 12.75 -1.77 -3.90
N ILE A 154 12.57 -2.16 -5.16
CA ILE A 154 13.65 -2.56 -6.06
C ILE A 154 13.66 -1.66 -7.30
N PRO A 155 14.81 -1.53 -7.98
CA PRO A 155 14.87 -0.91 -9.30
C PRO A 155 13.98 -1.62 -10.33
N LEU A 156 13.42 -0.87 -11.28
CA LEU A 156 12.63 -1.46 -12.38
C LEU A 156 13.43 -2.48 -13.21
N ALA A 157 14.75 -2.30 -13.32
CA ALA A 157 15.64 -3.23 -14.02
C ALA A 157 15.68 -4.63 -13.38
N GLU A 158 15.34 -4.75 -12.08
CA GLU A 158 15.30 -6.03 -11.37
C GLU A 158 13.95 -6.76 -11.49
N LEU A 159 12.91 -6.10 -12.01
CA LEU A 159 11.64 -6.75 -12.30
C LEU A 159 11.81 -7.65 -13.54
N PRO A 160 11.51 -8.96 -13.48
CA PRO A 160 11.67 -9.87 -14.62
C PRO A 160 10.98 -9.35 -15.89
N GLY A 161 11.62 -9.53 -17.05
CA GLY A 161 11.25 -8.90 -18.31
C GLY A 161 9.96 -9.44 -18.92
N GLU A 162 9.59 -10.67 -18.59
CA GLU A 162 8.36 -11.36 -18.95
C GLU A 162 7.12 -10.81 -18.21
N LEU A 163 7.33 -10.15 -17.06
CA LEU A 163 6.24 -9.54 -16.29
C LEU A 163 5.88 -8.19 -16.89
N VAL A 164 4.90 -8.22 -17.79
CA VAL A 164 4.54 -7.06 -18.62
C VAL A 164 3.07 -6.66 -18.56
N ARG A 165 2.19 -7.45 -17.94
CA ARG A 165 0.74 -7.23 -18.00
C ARG A 165 0.17 -6.82 -16.64
N PRO A 166 -0.41 -5.62 -16.52
CA PRO A 166 -1.21 -5.26 -15.36
C PRO A 166 -2.39 -6.23 -15.18
N ASN A 167 -2.58 -6.69 -13.94
CA ASN A 167 -3.53 -7.76 -13.60
C ASN A 167 -4.35 -7.46 -12.32
N LEU A 168 -4.26 -6.22 -11.81
CA LEU A 168 -5.15 -5.66 -10.80
C LEU A 168 -5.98 -4.51 -11.40
N ILE A 169 -7.11 -4.17 -10.77
CA ILE A 169 -7.88 -3.00 -11.18
C ILE A 169 -7.08 -1.72 -10.89
N ILE A 170 -6.90 -0.86 -11.89
CA ILE A 170 -6.11 0.38 -11.79
C ILE A 170 -7.01 1.55 -11.33
N SER A 171 -6.42 2.58 -10.72
CA SER A 171 -7.01 3.88 -10.36
C SER A 171 -8.11 3.85 -9.28
N SER A 172 -9.37 3.57 -9.63
CA SER A 172 -10.54 3.68 -8.74
C SER A 172 -11.15 2.31 -8.46
N PRO A 173 -10.39 1.38 -7.85
CA PRO A 173 -10.70 -0.04 -7.94
C PRO A 173 -11.94 -0.45 -7.12
N ASP A 174 -12.27 0.30 -6.07
CA ASP A 174 -13.49 0.07 -5.28
C ASP A 174 -14.77 0.44 -6.03
N GLU A 175 -14.72 1.49 -6.85
CA GLU A 175 -15.85 1.87 -7.69
C GLU A 175 -16.07 0.85 -8.79
N GLU A 176 -15.01 0.38 -9.45
CA GLU A 176 -15.10 -0.64 -10.47
C GLU A 176 -15.58 -1.98 -9.90
N ALA A 177 -15.09 -2.38 -8.73
CA ALA A 177 -15.56 -3.57 -8.03
C ALA A 177 -17.06 -3.46 -7.69
N ARG A 178 -17.52 -2.30 -7.19
CA ARG A 178 -18.96 -2.05 -6.94
C ARG A 178 -19.80 -2.13 -8.22
N ARG A 179 -19.29 -1.64 -9.35
CA ARG A 179 -20.00 -1.71 -10.65
C ARG A 179 -20.11 -3.13 -11.19
N VAL A 180 -19.10 -3.96 -10.93
CA VAL A 180 -19.16 -5.39 -11.27
C VAL A 180 -20.20 -6.13 -10.42
N GLY A 181 -20.35 -5.72 -9.16
CA GLY A 181 -21.33 -6.27 -8.22
C GLY A 181 -20.69 -7.25 -7.22
N ASP A 182 -21.54 -7.99 -6.52
CA ASP A 182 -21.09 -8.91 -5.47
C ASP A 182 -20.36 -10.12 -6.06
N GLY A 183 -19.20 -10.45 -5.49
CA GLY A 183 -18.40 -11.62 -5.86
C GLY A 183 -16.93 -11.33 -6.08
N ILE A 184 -16.27 -12.24 -6.82
CA ILE A 184 -14.87 -12.10 -7.24
C ILE A 184 -14.86 -11.36 -8.58
N VAL A 185 -14.11 -10.26 -8.68
CA VAL A 185 -13.83 -9.62 -9.96
C VAL A 185 -12.86 -10.51 -10.73
N THR A 186 -13.36 -11.17 -11.77
CA THR A 186 -12.61 -12.15 -12.56
C THR A 186 -11.47 -11.51 -13.35
N ALA A 187 -10.44 -12.28 -13.72
CA ALA A 187 -9.32 -11.78 -14.52
C ALA A 187 -9.80 -11.15 -15.85
N LYS A 188 -10.83 -11.72 -16.46
CA LYS A 188 -11.44 -11.20 -17.70
C LYS A 188 -12.10 -9.83 -17.48
N GLN A 189 -12.76 -9.63 -16.34
CA GLN A 189 -13.35 -8.34 -15.99
C GLN A 189 -12.26 -7.30 -15.72
N ILE A 190 -11.20 -7.66 -14.98
CA ILE A 190 -10.06 -6.77 -14.72
C ILE A 190 -9.42 -6.32 -16.03
N GLN A 191 -9.15 -7.26 -16.95
CA GLN A 191 -8.62 -6.93 -18.28
C GLN A 191 -9.54 -5.95 -19.02
N LYS A 192 -10.86 -6.21 -19.02
CA LYS A 192 -11.85 -5.33 -19.65
C LYS A 192 -11.85 -3.93 -19.02
N ILE A 193 -11.87 -3.83 -17.70
CA ILE A 193 -11.82 -2.54 -16.97
C ILE A 193 -10.55 -1.78 -17.37
N ASN A 194 -9.40 -2.45 -17.36
CA ASN A 194 -8.13 -1.81 -17.65
C ASN A 194 -7.99 -1.34 -19.11
N THR A 195 -8.78 -1.87 -20.06
CA THR A 195 -8.79 -1.35 -21.44
C THR A 195 -9.22 0.11 -21.57
N GLY A 196 -9.93 0.65 -20.56
CA GLY A 196 -10.34 2.05 -20.52
C GLY A 196 -9.18 3.03 -20.34
N TYR A 197 -8.02 2.59 -19.83
CA TYR A 197 -6.86 3.44 -19.62
C TYR A 197 -6.07 3.63 -20.92
N LYS A 198 -5.87 4.90 -21.31
CA LYS A 198 -5.23 5.25 -22.58
C LYS A 198 -3.70 5.29 -22.47
N GLN A 199 -3.18 5.62 -21.30
CA GLN A 199 -1.76 5.77 -21.04
C GLN A 199 -1.01 4.47 -21.33
N PRO A 200 0.10 4.50 -22.10
CA PRO A 200 0.84 3.29 -22.47
C PRO A 200 1.37 2.54 -21.24
N GLU A 201 1.77 3.26 -20.19
CA GLU A 201 2.24 2.70 -18.93
C GLU A 201 1.16 1.92 -18.15
N ASN A 202 -0.12 2.11 -18.46
CA ASN A 202 -1.23 1.36 -17.86
C ASN A 202 -1.64 0.12 -18.68
N LYS A 203 -1.15 0.00 -19.91
CA LYS A 203 -1.43 -1.12 -20.81
C LYS A 203 -0.39 -2.23 -20.68
N THR A 204 0.85 -1.85 -20.42
CA THR A 204 1.97 -2.77 -20.24
C THR A 204 3.06 -2.14 -19.38
N ILE A 205 3.87 -2.97 -18.73
CA ILE A 205 5.04 -2.49 -17.97
C ILE A 205 6.13 -2.04 -18.94
N LEU A 206 6.23 -0.74 -19.12
CA LEU A 206 7.27 -0.11 -19.92
C LEU A 206 8.63 -0.22 -19.24
N ARG A 207 9.70 -0.25 -20.04
CA ARG A 207 11.11 -0.23 -19.58
C ARG A 207 11.88 0.99 -20.07
N THR A 208 11.26 1.78 -20.95
CA THR A 208 11.81 3.02 -21.49
C THR A 208 11.08 4.21 -20.87
N PRO A 209 11.78 5.32 -20.57
CA PRO A 209 11.16 6.52 -20.04
C PRO A 209 9.98 7.02 -20.88
N VAL A 210 8.97 7.58 -20.22
CA VAL A 210 7.82 8.25 -20.84
C VAL A 210 7.74 9.71 -20.39
N VAL A 211 6.96 10.50 -21.13
CA VAL A 211 6.60 11.86 -20.73
C VAL A 211 5.58 11.78 -19.60
N VAL A 212 5.94 12.30 -18.43
CA VAL A 212 5.05 12.40 -17.26
C VAL A 212 4.74 13.87 -17.02
N ASN A 213 3.47 14.25 -17.16
CA ASN A 213 2.99 15.61 -16.97
C ASN A 213 2.78 15.92 -15.48
N CYS A 214 3.87 16.01 -14.72
CA CYS A 214 3.88 16.44 -13.33
C CYS A 214 5.04 17.40 -13.09
N GLU A 215 4.75 18.62 -12.64
CA GLU A 215 5.77 19.60 -12.31
C GLU A 215 6.66 19.11 -11.16
N PRO A 216 7.97 19.43 -11.15
CA PRO A 216 8.83 19.09 -10.04
C PRO A 216 8.48 19.93 -8.81
N MET A 217 8.23 19.24 -7.71
CA MET A 217 7.85 19.84 -6.43
C MET A 217 8.69 19.25 -5.31
N VAL A 218 8.90 20.05 -4.26
CA VAL A 218 9.54 19.61 -3.01
C VAL A 218 8.58 19.81 -1.86
N HIS A 219 8.61 18.86 -0.92
CA HIS A 219 7.86 19.02 0.32
C HIS A 219 8.65 19.91 1.29
N TYR A 220 8.05 21.02 1.70
CA TYR A 220 8.65 21.99 2.61
C TYR A 220 7.65 22.38 3.70
N LYS A 221 8.05 22.18 4.96
CA LYS A 221 7.21 22.31 6.16
C LYS A 221 5.92 21.48 6.05
N CYS A 222 4.79 22.12 5.72
CA CYS A 222 3.46 21.53 5.70
C CYS A 222 2.86 21.45 4.28
N GLY A 223 3.63 21.74 3.23
CA GLY A 223 3.10 21.82 1.87
C GLY A 223 4.08 21.43 0.78
N TRP A 224 3.51 21.16 -0.39
CA TRP A 224 4.25 20.93 -1.63
C TRP A 224 4.44 22.23 -2.38
N VAL A 225 5.69 22.53 -2.71
CA VAL A 225 6.08 23.78 -3.38
C VAL A 225 6.65 23.47 -4.74
N GLY A 226 6.18 24.18 -5.76
CA GLY A 226 6.75 24.12 -7.10
C GLY A 226 8.21 24.58 -7.10
N THR A 227 9.03 23.93 -7.92
CA THR A 227 10.44 24.29 -8.07
C THR A 227 10.69 24.99 -9.40
N ARG A 228 11.72 25.83 -9.42
CA ARG A 228 12.30 26.42 -10.64
C ARG A 228 13.04 25.34 -11.44
N PRO A 229 13.41 25.60 -12.70
CA PRO A 229 14.16 24.64 -13.53
C PRO A 229 15.48 24.16 -12.93
N ASP A 230 16.10 24.95 -12.04
CA ASP A 230 17.32 24.60 -11.31
C ASP A 230 17.06 23.77 -10.03
N GLY A 231 15.80 23.40 -9.77
CA GLY A 231 15.38 22.64 -8.59
C GLY A 231 15.23 23.47 -7.31
N THR A 232 15.47 24.79 -7.37
CA THR A 232 15.31 25.68 -6.22
C THR A 232 13.86 26.16 -6.07
N PHE A 233 13.52 26.65 -4.87
CA PHE A 233 12.26 27.34 -4.62
C PHE A 233 12.52 28.55 -3.71
N ASP A 234 11.61 29.51 -3.70
CA ASP A 234 11.72 30.69 -2.86
C ASP A 234 11.44 30.34 -1.38
N ARG A 235 12.50 29.95 -0.67
CA ARG A 235 12.40 29.55 0.74
C ARG A 235 11.94 30.71 1.62
N GLU A 236 12.44 31.93 1.38
CA GLU A 236 12.08 33.10 2.18
C GLU A 236 10.58 33.42 2.05
N PHE A 237 10.04 33.34 0.84
CA PHE A 237 8.60 33.46 0.62
C PHE A 237 7.83 32.38 1.38
N MET A 238 8.24 31.12 1.27
CA MET A 238 7.59 30.01 1.97
C MET A 238 7.72 30.10 3.50
N ASP A 239 8.77 30.73 4.02
CA ASP A 239 8.98 30.91 5.45
C ASP A 239 8.05 31.96 6.07
N ARG A 240 7.52 32.88 5.25
CA ARG A 240 6.59 33.94 5.66
C ARG A 240 5.11 33.54 5.58
N MET A 241 4.79 32.39 4.96
CA MET A 241 3.43 31.83 4.90
C MET A 241 3.15 30.92 6.09
#